data_AF-A0AAN7DTX2-F1
#
_entry.id   AF-A0AAN7DTX2-F1
#
_cell.length_a   1.000
_cell.length_b   1.000
_cell.length_c   1.000
_cell.angle_alpha   90.00
_cell.angle_beta   90.00
_cell.angle_gamma   90.00
#
_symmetry.space_group_name_H-M   'P 1'
#
loop_
_entity.id
_entity.type
_entity.pdbx_description
1 polymer ?
#
loop_
_entity_poly.entity_id
_entity_poly.type
_entity_poly.pdbx_seq_one_letter_code
_entity_poly.pdbx_strand_id
1 'polypeptide(L)'
;MLADILVQNNVVNSGMPFDPHARTALAFGTLRDDGEREFMFYCNPSADMLLHEDEIDANLNKKANILHYGSISLIEEPFRSAHLAAMDIAKKSGCLLSYDPNLRLPLWPSAEAAQDGIISIWNQSDITKISEEEITFLTGGDDPYDDDVVLKKLSHPKS
;
A
#
# COMPACT_ATOMS: atom_id res chain seq x y z
N MET A 1 -3.75 22.76 1.04
CA MET A 1 -3.51 21.63 0.11
C MET A 1 -2.85 20.49 0.89
N LEU A 2 -2.88 19.23 0.42
CA LEU A 2 -2.28 18.10 1.16
C LEU A 2 -0.83 18.37 1.58
N ALA A 3 0.00 18.87 0.66
CA ALA A 3 1.39 19.22 0.92
C ALA A 3 1.56 20.23 2.09
N ASP A 4 0.68 21.24 2.18
CA ASP A 4 0.72 22.20 3.28
C ASP A 4 0.36 21.55 4.61
N ILE A 5 -0.64 20.66 4.61
CA ILE A 5 -1.08 19.94 5.82
C ILE A 5 0.05 19.04 6.32
N LEU A 6 0.78 18.37 5.44
CA LEU A 6 1.95 17.57 5.81
C LEU A 6 3.00 18.45 6.52
N VAL A 7 3.37 19.59 5.95
CA VAL A 7 4.34 20.52 6.56
C VAL A 7 3.85 21.07 7.89
N GLN A 8 2.56 21.46 7.98
CA GLN A 8 1.95 21.93 9.23
C GLN A 8 1.99 20.88 10.35
N ASN A 9 2.04 19.59 10.00
CA ASN A 9 2.15 18.47 10.92
C ASN A 9 3.59 17.93 11.03
N ASN A 10 4.59 18.70 10.61
CA ASN A 10 6.02 18.35 10.67
C ASN A 10 6.40 17.11 9.85
N VAL A 11 5.65 16.79 8.80
CA VAL A 11 6.01 15.75 7.83
C VAL A 11 6.84 16.38 6.71
N VAL A 12 8.04 15.84 6.50
CA VAL A 12 8.92 16.20 5.37
C VAL A 12 8.26 15.72 4.08
N ASN A 13 8.00 16.63 3.15
CA ASN A 13 7.30 16.35 1.88
C ASN A 13 8.20 16.55 0.65
N SER A 14 9.52 16.62 0.80
CA SER A 14 10.45 16.80 -0.33
C SER A 14 10.42 15.65 -1.34
N GLY A 15 9.94 14.47 -0.94
CA GLY A 15 9.71 13.31 -1.81
C GLY A 15 8.29 13.23 -2.39
N MET A 16 7.51 14.32 -2.37
CA MET A 16 6.15 14.39 -2.91
C MET A 16 6.16 15.23 -4.19
N PRO A 17 6.37 14.63 -5.38
CA PRO A 17 6.26 15.36 -6.64
C PRO A 17 4.81 15.79 -6.91
N PHE A 18 4.66 16.80 -7.78
CA PHE A 18 3.36 17.30 -8.22
C PHE A 18 3.20 17.02 -9.71
N ASP A 19 2.17 16.25 -10.06
CA ASP A 19 1.80 16.05 -11.45
C ASP A 19 1.07 17.30 -12.01
N PRO A 20 1.54 17.89 -13.12
CA PRO A 20 0.92 19.10 -13.69
C PRO A 20 -0.35 18.82 -14.53
N HIS A 21 -0.67 17.56 -14.79
CA HIS A 21 -1.73 17.13 -15.72
C HIS A 21 -2.86 16.35 -15.04
N ALA A 22 -2.55 15.56 -14.00
CA ALA A 22 -3.51 14.77 -13.25
C ALA A 22 -4.06 15.50 -12.02
N ARG A 23 -5.23 15.06 -11.56
CA ARG A 23 -5.86 15.58 -10.34
C ARG A 23 -5.53 14.69 -9.15
N THR A 24 -5.51 15.26 -7.95
CA THR A 24 -5.43 14.47 -6.71
C THR A 24 -6.68 13.59 -6.57
N ALA A 25 -6.51 12.35 -6.14
CA ALA A 25 -7.61 11.43 -5.88
C ALA A 25 -8.61 12.01 -4.87
N LEU A 26 -9.89 11.68 -5.05
CA LEU A 26 -10.93 11.98 -4.07
C LEU A 26 -11.49 10.69 -3.51
N ALA A 27 -11.73 10.67 -2.19
CA ALA A 27 -12.44 9.60 -1.52
C ALA A 27 -13.70 10.18 -0.85
N PHE A 28 -14.85 9.57 -1.13
CA PHE A 28 -16.12 9.89 -0.51
C PHE A 28 -16.42 8.78 0.50
N GLY A 29 -16.41 9.11 1.78
CA GLY A 29 -16.80 8.20 2.86
C GLY A 29 -18.25 8.44 3.26
N THR A 30 -19.03 7.37 3.37
CA THR A 30 -20.35 7.38 4.00
C THR A 30 -20.40 6.36 5.14
N LEU A 31 -21.30 6.59 6.10
CA LEU A 31 -21.67 5.58 7.08
C LEU A 31 -22.90 4.85 6.56
N ARG A 32 -22.84 3.53 6.59
CA ARG A 32 -23.99 2.66 6.36
C ARG A 32 -24.89 2.65 7.60
N ASP A 33 -26.11 2.13 7.45
CA ASP A 33 -27.10 2.05 8.54
C ASP A 33 -26.63 1.19 9.72
N ASP A 34 -25.70 0.25 9.49
CA ASP A 34 -25.04 -0.59 10.49
C ASP A 34 -23.85 0.10 11.18
N GLY A 35 -23.51 1.33 10.79
CA GLY A 35 -22.38 2.09 11.32
C GLY A 35 -21.05 1.82 10.61
N GLU A 36 -21.01 0.90 9.64
CA GLU A 36 -19.80 0.60 8.89
C GLU A 36 -19.47 1.71 7.90
N ARG A 37 -18.17 1.94 7.69
CA ARG A 37 -17.68 2.93 6.73
C ARG A 37 -17.60 2.33 5.34
N GLU A 38 -18.23 3.01 4.38
CA GLU A 38 -18.13 2.70 2.96
C GLU A 38 -17.41 3.83 2.23
N PHE A 39 -16.50 3.49 1.31
CA PHE A 39 -15.71 4.45 0.56
C PHE A 39 -15.90 4.27 -0.95
N MET A 40 -16.09 5.39 -1.64
CA MET A 40 -16.06 5.48 -3.10
C MET A 40 -14.88 6.36 -3.52
N PHE A 41 -14.10 5.89 -4.49
CA PHE A 41 -12.87 6.53 -4.94
C PHE A 41 -13.01 7.09 -6.35
N TYR A 42 -12.47 8.29 -6.57
CA TYR A 42 -12.33 8.92 -7.88
C TYR A 42 -10.85 9.04 -8.20
N CYS A 43 -10.37 8.09 -8.98
CA CYS A 43 -9.01 7.99 -9.47
C CYS A 43 -9.09 7.67 -10.98
N ASN A 44 -8.88 8.64 -11.88
CA ASN A 44 -8.89 8.35 -13.34
C ASN A 44 -8.12 9.34 -14.22
N PRO A 45 -6.82 9.08 -14.45
CA PRO A 45 -5.89 8.67 -13.41
C PRO A 45 -5.72 9.82 -12.40
N SER A 46 -5.58 9.48 -11.12
CA SER A 46 -5.16 10.47 -10.13
C SER A 46 -3.63 10.57 -10.09
N ALA A 47 -3.11 11.70 -9.61
CA ALA A 47 -1.68 11.99 -9.60
C ALA A 47 -0.83 10.92 -8.88
N ASP A 48 -1.36 10.29 -7.82
CA ASP A 48 -0.69 9.21 -7.09
C ASP A 48 -0.47 7.95 -7.94
N MET A 49 -1.35 7.70 -8.92
CA MET A 49 -1.23 6.55 -9.82
C MET A 49 -0.15 6.73 -10.90
N LEU A 50 0.37 7.95 -11.06
CA LEU A 50 1.30 8.31 -12.13
C LEU A 50 2.75 8.46 -11.66
N LEU A 51 3.06 8.10 -10.41
CA LEU A 51 4.43 8.15 -9.92
C LEU A 51 5.31 7.18 -10.70
N HIS A 52 6.40 7.69 -11.27
CA HIS A 52 7.40 6.89 -11.98
C HIS A 52 8.59 6.52 -11.09
N GLU A 53 9.31 5.46 -11.49
CA GLU A 53 10.51 5.00 -10.79
C GLU A 53 11.61 6.07 -10.73
N ASP A 54 11.78 6.86 -11.78
CA ASP A 54 12.79 7.93 -11.85
C ASP A 54 12.46 9.16 -10.99
N GLU A 55 11.24 9.24 -10.46
CA GLU A 55 10.80 10.26 -9.50
C GLU A 55 11.06 9.85 -8.04
N ILE A 56 11.50 8.61 -7.79
CA ILE A 56 11.83 8.14 -6.44
C ILE A 56 13.15 8.77 -5.96
N ASP A 57 13.08 9.60 -4.92
CA ASP A 57 14.28 10.13 -4.26
C ASP A 57 14.98 9.03 -3.45
N ALA A 58 15.93 8.36 -4.11
CA ALA A 58 16.74 7.30 -3.50
C ALA A 58 17.51 7.77 -2.25
N ASN A 59 17.87 9.05 -2.16
CA ASN A 59 18.58 9.57 -0.98
C ASN A 59 17.65 9.76 0.21
N LEU A 60 16.38 10.10 -0.03
CA LEU A 60 15.36 10.13 1.01
C LEU A 60 15.08 8.72 1.53
N ASN A 61 14.87 7.74 0.64
CA ASN A 61 14.62 6.35 1.03
C ASN A 61 15.79 5.76 1.83
N LYS A 62 17.04 6.03 1.42
CA LYS A 62 18.26 5.58 2.14
C LYS A 62 18.38 6.11 3.57
N LYS A 63 17.71 7.23 3.89
CA LYS A 63 17.73 7.83 5.24
C LYS A 63 16.62 7.28 6.15
N ALA A 64 15.63 6.59 5.59
CA ALA A 64 14.55 6.02 6.37
C ALA A 64 15.08 4.88 7.25
N ASN A 65 14.40 4.64 8.38
CA ASN A 65 14.60 3.42 9.16
C ASN A 65 13.56 2.34 8.80
N ILE A 66 12.39 2.77 8.36
CA ILE A 66 11.25 1.95 8.00
C ILE A 66 10.65 2.53 6.72
N LEU A 67 10.41 1.68 5.71
CA LEU A 67 9.54 2.01 4.59
C LEU A 67 8.19 1.34 4.83
N HIS A 68 7.13 2.13 4.96
CA HIS A 68 5.77 1.64 5.07
C HIS A 68 5.05 1.76 3.73
N TYR A 69 4.33 0.72 3.33
CA TYR A 69 3.62 0.66 2.07
C TYR A 69 2.36 -0.20 2.15
N GLY A 70 1.45 -0.03 1.19
CA GLY A 70 0.25 -0.84 1.04
C GLY A 70 0.02 -1.30 -0.39
N SER A 71 -1.08 -2.02 -0.63
CA SER A 71 -1.26 -2.76 -1.89
C SER A 71 -1.77 -1.93 -3.06
N ILE A 72 -2.39 -0.76 -2.82
CA ILE A 72 -3.01 0.07 -3.87
C ILE A 72 -2.02 0.47 -4.96
N SER A 73 -0.78 0.75 -4.59
CA SER A 73 0.30 1.09 -5.53
C SER A 73 0.74 -0.07 -6.42
N LEU A 74 0.26 -1.29 -6.20
CA LEU A 74 0.57 -2.47 -7.02
C LEU A 74 -0.44 -2.71 -8.14
N ILE A 75 -1.54 -1.95 -8.17
CA ILE A 75 -2.69 -2.21 -9.07
C ILE A 75 -2.30 -1.92 -10.53
N GLU A 76 -1.73 -0.75 -10.80
CA GLU A 76 -1.45 -0.28 -12.17
C GLU A 76 -0.02 0.27 -12.32
N GLU A 77 0.46 0.24 -13.56
CA GLU A 77 1.67 0.98 -13.95
C GLU A 77 1.32 2.45 -14.23
N PRO A 78 2.26 3.40 -14.01
CA PRO A 78 3.66 3.22 -13.61
C PRO A 78 3.91 3.04 -12.10
N PHE A 79 2.89 3.25 -11.27
CA PHE A 79 3.06 3.31 -9.82
C PHE A 79 3.58 1.99 -9.24
N ARG A 80 3.19 0.85 -9.83
CA ARG A 80 3.72 -0.46 -9.44
C ARG A 80 5.23 -0.54 -9.58
N SER A 81 5.79 -0.11 -10.71
CA SER A 81 7.25 -0.07 -10.91
C SER A 81 7.93 0.83 -9.88
N ALA A 82 7.38 2.02 -9.63
CA ALA A 82 7.92 2.97 -8.65
C ALA A 82 7.91 2.41 -7.22
N HIS A 83 6.84 1.71 -6.84
CA HIS A 83 6.72 1.03 -5.55
C HIS A 83 7.81 -0.03 -5.38
N LEU A 84 7.98 -0.92 -6.37
CA LEU A 84 8.97 -1.99 -6.31
C LEU A 84 10.41 -1.44 -6.24
N ALA A 85 10.69 -0.36 -6.98
CA ALA A 85 11.98 0.34 -6.90
C ALA A 85 12.23 0.95 -5.52
N ALA A 86 11.21 1.60 -4.93
CA ALA A 86 11.31 2.15 -3.58
C ALA A 86 11.60 1.06 -2.53
N MET A 87 10.92 -0.09 -2.62
CA MET A 87 11.18 -1.26 -1.77
C MET A 87 12.60 -1.78 -1.91
N ASP A 88 13.09 -1.96 -3.15
CA ASP A 88 14.43 -2.46 -3.42
C ASP A 88 15.52 -1.52 -2.86
N ILE A 89 15.37 -0.21 -3.06
CA ILE A 89 16.26 0.81 -2.50
C ILE A 89 16.28 0.74 -0.97
N ALA A 90 15.09 0.69 -0.35
CA ALA A 90 14.96 0.64 1.11
C ALA A 90 15.61 -0.63 1.67
N LYS A 91 15.31 -1.80 1.10
CA LYS A 91 15.88 -3.09 1.51
C LYS A 91 17.41 -3.11 1.40
N LYS A 92 17.96 -2.64 0.28
CA LYS A 92 19.42 -2.53 0.07
C LYS A 92 20.09 -1.56 1.03
N SER A 93 19.34 -0.62 1.60
CA SER A 93 19.82 0.36 2.57
C SER A 93 19.69 -0.09 4.03
N GLY A 94 19.17 -1.30 4.26
CA GLY A 94 18.93 -1.84 5.60
C GLY A 94 17.69 -1.25 6.30
N CYS A 95 16.77 -0.64 5.55
CA CYS A 95 15.46 -0.25 6.09
C CYS A 95 14.62 -1.50 6.40
N LEU A 96 13.83 -1.43 7.46
CA LEU A 96 12.76 -2.41 7.68
C LEU A 96 11.60 -2.15 6.72
N LEU A 97 11.05 -3.21 6.16
CA LEU A 97 9.88 -3.14 5.28
C LEU A 97 8.60 -3.41 6.08
N SER A 98 7.72 -2.41 6.20
CA SER A 98 6.43 -2.52 6.88
C SER A 98 5.29 -2.54 5.85
N TYR A 99 4.50 -3.60 5.85
CA TYR A 99 3.41 -3.78 4.90
C TYR A 99 2.05 -3.77 5.60
N ASP A 100 1.12 -2.97 5.10
CA ASP A 100 -0.31 -3.05 5.40
C ASP A 100 -1.05 -3.21 4.06
N PRO A 101 -1.56 -4.41 3.71
CA PRO A 101 -2.26 -4.62 2.44
C PRO A 101 -3.33 -3.56 2.22
N ASN A 102 -4.03 -3.15 3.29
CA ASN A 102 -5.04 -2.10 3.30
C ASN A 102 -6.01 -2.25 2.12
N LEU A 103 -6.61 -3.44 2.01
CA LEU A 103 -7.38 -3.86 0.84
C LEU A 103 -8.48 -2.82 0.51
N ARG A 104 -8.51 -2.43 -0.77
CA ARG A 104 -9.58 -1.62 -1.37
C ARG A 104 -10.10 -2.33 -2.59
N LEU A 105 -10.87 -3.40 -2.36
CA LEU A 105 -11.37 -4.30 -3.40
C LEU A 105 -11.98 -3.58 -4.62
N PRO A 106 -12.75 -2.46 -4.48
CA PRO A 106 -13.29 -1.73 -5.64
C PRO A 106 -12.25 -1.10 -6.58
N LEU A 107 -10.99 -0.94 -6.15
CA LEU A 107 -9.90 -0.42 -6.99
C LEU A 107 -9.24 -1.52 -7.82
N TRP A 108 -9.45 -2.78 -7.49
CA TRP A 108 -8.82 -3.91 -8.18
C TRP A 108 -9.70 -4.41 -9.34
N PRO A 109 -9.11 -4.92 -10.44
CA PRO A 109 -9.87 -5.50 -11.55
C PRO A 109 -10.73 -6.71 -11.15
N SER A 110 -10.27 -7.48 -10.15
CA SER A 110 -11.01 -8.59 -9.54
C SER A 110 -10.47 -8.91 -8.15
N ALA A 111 -11.19 -9.74 -7.40
CA ALA A 111 -10.73 -10.23 -6.09
C ALA A 111 -9.46 -11.07 -6.22
N GLU A 112 -9.38 -11.90 -7.25
CA GLU A 112 -8.20 -12.72 -7.55
C GLU A 112 -6.98 -11.83 -7.87
N ALA A 113 -7.17 -10.78 -8.68
CA ALA A 113 -6.11 -9.82 -8.96
C ALA A 113 -5.60 -9.11 -7.68
N ALA A 114 -6.52 -8.81 -6.76
CA ALA A 114 -6.17 -8.24 -5.45
C ALA A 114 -5.36 -9.21 -4.59
N GLN A 115 -5.77 -10.48 -4.51
CA GLN A 115 -5.03 -11.52 -3.79
C GLN A 115 -3.63 -11.70 -4.38
N ASP A 116 -3.53 -11.88 -5.70
CA ASP A 116 -2.26 -12.06 -6.41
C ASP A 116 -1.32 -10.87 -6.21
N GLY A 117 -1.86 -9.65 -6.35
CA GLY A 117 -1.12 -8.42 -6.14
C GLY A 117 -0.60 -8.30 -4.71
N ILE A 118 -1.48 -8.52 -3.72
CA ILE A 118 -1.12 -8.45 -2.30
C ILE A 118 -0.04 -9.48 -1.94
N ILE A 119 -0.18 -10.72 -2.41
CA ILE A 119 0.73 -11.83 -2.10
C ILE A 119 2.08 -11.69 -2.84
N SER A 120 2.11 -11.03 -4.01
CA SER A 120 3.31 -10.90 -4.83
C SER A 120 4.53 -10.29 -4.12
N ILE A 121 4.29 -9.45 -3.11
CA ILE A 121 5.35 -8.81 -2.31
C ILE A 121 5.35 -9.25 -0.84
N TRP A 122 4.49 -10.19 -0.47
CA TRP A 122 4.25 -10.59 0.92
C TRP A 122 5.53 -11.01 1.64
N ASN A 123 6.34 -11.85 1.01
CA ASN A 123 7.57 -12.37 1.60
C ASN A 123 8.72 -11.34 1.65
N GLN A 124 8.48 -10.11 1.20
CA GLN A 124 9.47 -9.04 1.26
C GLN A 124 9.37 -8.22 2.54
N SER A 125 8.22 -8.20 3.23
CA SER A 125 8.03 -7.40 4.43
C SER A 125 8.74 -7.98 5.65
N ASP A 126 9.25 -7.11 6.51
CA ASP A 126 9.72 -7.45 7.85
C ASP A 126 8.61 -7.48 8.91
N ILE A 127 7.59 -6.65 8.69
CA ILE A 127 6.44 -6.46 9.57
C ILE A 127 5.20 -6.36 8.70
N THR A 128 4.22 -7.22 8.94
CA THR A 128 2.93 -7.15 8.26
C THR A 128 1.84 -6.86 9.27
N LYS A 129 1.09 -5.77 9.05
CA LYS A 129 -0.16 -5.51 9.76
C LYS A 129 -1.29 -5.95 8.84
N ILE A 130 -2.21 -6.76 9.36
CA ILE A 130 -3.34 -7.30 8.61
C ILE A 130 -4.57 -7.35 9.52
N SER A 131 -5.76 -7.07 8.97
CA SER A 131 -7.03 -7.24 9.69
C SER A 131 -7.59 -8.65 9.58
N GLU A 132 -8.58 -8.98 10.40
CA GLU A 132 -9.28 -10.26 10.36
C GLU A 132 -9.96 -10.49 9.00
N GLU A 133 -10.59 -9.45 8.46
CA GLU A 133 -11.24 -9.50 7.14
C GLU A 133 -10.24 -9.75 6.02
N GLU A 134 -9.05 -9.15 6.12
CA GLU A 134 -7.96 -9.37 5.17
C GLU A 134 -7.38 -10.77 5.28
N ILE A 135 -7.27 -11.35 6.49
CA ILE A 135 -6.86 -12.75 6.68
C ILE A 135 -7.87 -13.66 5.98
N THR A 136 -9.15 -13.55 6.31
CA THR A 136 -10.21 -14.35 5.69
C THR A 136 -10.23 -14.18 4.16
N PHE A 137 -10.03 -12.96 3.66
CA PHE A 137 -9.96 -12.70 2.23
C PHE A 137 -8.78 -13.40 1.56
N LEU A 138 -7.57 -13.30 2.12
CA LEU A 138 -6.35 -13.86 1.52
C LEU A 138 -6.25 -15.37 1.64
N THR A 139 -6.92 -15.97 2.62
CA THR A 139 -6.87 -17.42 2.88
C THR A 139 -7.99 -18.20 2.20
N GLY A 140 -8.94 -17.51 1.56
CA GLY A 140 -10.07 -18.13 0.86
C GLY A 140 -11.26 -18.46 1.76
N GLY A 141 -11.44 -17.70 2.84
CA GLY A 141 -12.55 -17.86 3.77
C GLY A 141 -12.23 -18.59 5.07
N ASP A 142 -10.95 -18.80 5.40
CA ASP A 142 -10.59 -19.45 6.67
C ASP A 142 -10.89 -18.55 7.88
N ASP A 143 -10.97 -19.20 9.05
CA ASP A 143 -11.12 -18.53 10.35
C ASP A 143 -9.86 -17.69 10.66
N PRO A 144 -9.98 -16.36 10.82
CA PRO A 144 -8.84 -15.50 11.08
C PRO A 144 -8.25 -15.67 12.49
N TYR A 145 -8.95 -16.38 13.39
CA TYR A 145 -8.47 -16.68 14.74
C TYR A 145 -7.79 -18.05 14.86
N ASP A 146 -7.70 -18.81 13.77
CA ASP A 146 -6.92 -20.05 13.74
C ASP A 146 -5.43 -19.73 13.53
N ASP A 147 -4.64 -19.91 14.57
CA ASP A 147 -3.18 -19.72 14.53
C ASP A 147 -2.52 -20.54 13.40
N ASP A 148 -3.04 -21.74 13.09
CA ASP A 148 -2.49 -22.57 12.03
C ASP A 148 -2.70 -21.95 10.63
N VAL A 149 -3.80 -21.22 10.42
CA VAL A 149 -4.08 -20.50 9.17
C VAL A 149 -3.04 -19.40 8.99
N VAL A 150 -2.86 -18.56 10.01
CA VAL A 150 -1.92 -17.43 9.97
C VAL A 150 -0.48 -17.94 9.83
N LEU A 151 -0.08 -18.91 10.64
CA LEU A 151 1.29 -19.41 10.65
C LEU A 151 1.65 -20.22 9.40
N LYS A 152 0.75 -21.01 8.83
CA LYS A 152 1.10 -21.86 7.68
C LYS A 152 0.90 -21.17 6.34
N LYS A 153 -0.11 -20.30 6.21
CA LYS A 153 -0.45 -19.67 4.92
C LYS A 153 0.12 -18.27 4.75
N LEU A 154 0.28 -17.51 5.85
CA LEU A 154 0.65 -16.09 5.79
C LEU A 154 2.00 -15.80 6.47
N SER A 155 2.55 -16.70 7.27
CA SER A 155 3.91 -16.50 7.78
C SER A 155 4.96 -16.88 6.75
N HIS A 156 6.04 -16.11 6.73
CA HIS A 156 7.23 -16.46 5.97
C HIS A 156 8.46 -16.29 6.88
N PRO A 157 9.44 -17.22 6.80
CA PRO A 157 10.68 -17.05 7.52
C PRO A 157 11.42 -15.79 7.02
N LYS A 158 12.11 -15.10 7.93
CA LYS A 158 13.04 -14.04 7.53
C LYS A 158 14.22 -14.68 6.78
N SER A 159 14.42 -14.26 5.53
CA SER A 159 15.60 -14.59 4.71
C SER A 159 16.85 -13.88 5.18
#